data_AF-A0A9E4X674-F1
#
_entry.id   AF-A0A9E4X674-F1
#
_cell.length_a   1.000
_cell.length_b   1.000
_cell.length_c   1.000
_cell.angle_alpha   90.00
_cell.angle_beta   90.00
_cell.angle_gamma   90.00
#
_symmetry.space_group_name_H-M   'P 1'
#
loop_
_entity.id
_entity.type
_entity.pdbx_description
1 polymer ?
#
loop_
_entity_poly.entity_id
_entity_poly.type
_entity_poly.pdbx_seq_one_letter_code
_entity_poly.pdbx_strand_id
1 'polypeptide(L)'
;MATVQEEIQEAERTRESREQIELDLVLNVLPDRVAEVLRARDDLDQLLEIVLDLGRLPEARFVSGDADLNDSPVTAEDLANVIERIGDFGDDNRAGIERTLHRISAIRNRKGQVIGITCRVGRAVFGTIKIIEDLAFSGKNILLLGRPGVGKTTMLREMARVLSQEAKKRVIIVDTSNEIAGDGDVPHPAIGRSRRMQVRTPSQQHSVM
;
A
#
# COMPACT_ATOMS: atom_id res chain seq x y z
N MET A 1 -23.65 28.29 -0.21
CA MET A 1 -22.85 27.65 0.85
C MET A 1 -23.24 26.19 0.82
N ALA A 2 -22.32 25.31 0.42
CA ALA A 2 -22.57 23.88 0.55
C ALA A 2 -22.78 23.56 2.04
N THR A 3 -23.74 22.71 2.35
CA THR A 3 -23.96 22.26 3.73
C THR A 3 -22.80 21.34 4.14
N VAL A 4 -22.45 21.29 5.43
CA VAL A 4 -21.39 20.40 5.97
C VAL A 4 -21.57 18.94 5.52
N GLN A 5 -22.82 18.54 5.27
CA GLN A 5 -23.18 17.21 4.77
C GLN A 5 -22.80 16.97 3.31
N GLU A 6 -22.85 17.99 2.46
CA GLU A 6 -22.41 17.92 1.06
C GLU A 6 -20.88 17.82 0.97
N GLU A 7 -20.14 18.57 1.81
CA GLU A 7 -18.67 18.50 1.85
C GLU A 7 -18.16 17.12 2.30
N ILE A 8 -18.83 16.48 3.27
CA ILE A 8 -18.49 15.13 3.72
C ILE A 8 -18.73 14.10 2.62
N GLN A 9 -19.89 14.17 1.94
CA GLN A 9 -20.21 13.25 0.85
C GLN A 9 -19.28 13.39 -0.35
N GLU A 10 -18.85 14.60 -0.67
CA GLU A 10 -17.89 14.85 -1.76
C GLU A 10 -16.50 14.29 -1.43
N ALA A 11 -16.05 14.43 -0.18
CA ALA A 11 -14.79 13.85 0.28
C ALA A 11 -14.81 12.31 0.26
N GLU A 12 -15.93 11.70 0.68
CA GLU A 12 -16.10 10.24 0.64
C GLU A 12 -16.09 9.70 -0.80
N ARG A 13 -16.83 10.32 -1.72
CA ARG A 13 -16.82 9.94 -3.15
C ARG A 13 -15.45 10.09 -3.79
N THR A 14 -14.73 11.15 -3.45
CA THR A 14 -13.36 11.38 -3.95
C THR A 14 -12.42 10.30 -3.44
N ARG A 15 -12.60 9.84 -2.18
CA ARG A 15 -11.81 8.75 -1.61
C ARG A 15 -12.10 7.41 -2.30
N GLU A 16 -13.38 7.04 -2.42
CA GLU A 16 -13.79 5.79 -3.07
C GLU A 16 -13.30 5.72 -4.52
N SER A 17 -13.44 6.83 -5.26
CA SER A 17 -12.92 6.92 -6.63
C SER A 17 -11.41 6.70 -6.69
N ARG A 18 -10.66 7.22 -5.71
CA ARG A 18 -9.21 7.06 -5.66
C ARG A 18 -8.79 5.64 -5.29
N GLU A 19 -9.42 5.05 -4.29
CA GLU A 19 -9.15 3.67 -3.89
C GLU A 19 -9.38 2.72 -5.07
N GLN A 20 -10.43 2.95 -5.85
CA GLN A 20 -10.67 2.20 -7.08
C GLN A 20 -9.55 2.38 -8.12
N ILE A 21 -9.13 3.63 -8.37
CA ILE A 21 -8.01 3.92 -9.31
C ILE A 21 -6.72 3.22 -8.86
N GLU A 22 -6.39 3.28 -7.57
CA GLU A 22 -5.18 2.66 -7.02
C GLU A 22 -5.25 1.13 -7.13
N LEU A 23 -6.39 0.54 -6.81
CA LEU A 23 -6.62 -0.89 -6.96
C LEU A 23 -6.46 -1.33 -8.42
N ASP A 24 -7.01 -0.57 -9.37
CA ASP A 24 -6.88 -0.87 -10.81
C ASP A 24 -5.42 -0.90 -11.25
N LEU A 25 -4.53 -0.09 -10.64
CA LEU A 25 -3.10 -0.15 -10.95
C LEU A 25 -2.50 -1.52 -10.58
N VAL A 26 -2.91 -2.13 -9.47
CA VAL A 26 -2.49 -3.52 -9.14
C VAL A 26 -3.09 -4.50 -10.12
N LEU A 27 -4.38 -4.38 -10.44
CA LEU A 27 -5.04 -5.32 -11.36
C LEU A 27 -4.40 -5.28 -12.76
N ASN A 28 -3.90 -4.12 -13.19
CA ASN A 28 -3.24 -3.96 -14.49
C ASN A 28 -1.86 -4.66 -14.57
N VAL A 29 -1.21 -4.95 -13.43
CA VAL A 29 0.07 -5.70 -13.45
C VAL A 29 -0.14 -7.22 -13.45
N LEU A 30 -1.34 -7.71 -13.17
CA LEU A 30 -1.64 -9.14 -13.08
C LEU A 30 -1.85 -9.77 -14.46
N PRO A 31 -1.76 -11.10 -14.58
CA PRO A 31 -2.21 -11.81 -15.77
C PRO A 31 -3.70 -11.53 -16.03
N ASP A 32 -4.08 -11.34 -17.30
CA ASP A 32 -5.43 -10.89 -17.68
C ASP A 32 -6.53 -11.82 -17.11
N ARG A 33 -6.30 -13.13 -17.18
CA ARG A 33 -7.21 -14.15 -16.64
C ARG A 33 -7.46 -14.06 -15.13
N VAL A 34 -6.54 -13.46 -14.38
CA VAL A 34 -6.67 -13.21 -12.94
C VAL A 34 -7.35 -11.87 -12.71
N ALA A 35 -6.93 -10.83 -13.44
CA ALA A 35 -7.47 -9.48 -13.33
C ALA A 35 -8.95 -9.41 -13.70
N GLU A 36 -9.38 -10.12 -14.75
CA GLU A 36 -10.78 -10.16 -15.19
C GLU A 36 -11.70 -10.76 -14.13
N VAL A 37 -11.30 -11.88 -13.51
CA VAL A 37 -12.06 -12.51 -12.43
C VAL A 37 -12.19 -11.56 -11.24
N LEU A 38 -11.11 -10.90 -10.84
CA LEU A 38 -11.13 -9.92 -9.76
C LEU A 38 -12.06 -8.73 -10.06
N ARG A 39 -12.02 -8.17 -11.28
CA ARG A 39 -12.88 -7.05 -11.68
C ARG A 39 -14.37 -7.41 -11.71
N ALA A 40 -14.71 -8.68 -11.89
CA ALA A 40 -16.09 -9.15 -11.92
C ALA A 40 -16.68 -9.42 -10.53
N ARG A 41 -15.90 -9.30 -9.44
CA ARG A 41 -16.37 -9.58 -8.09
C ARG A 41 -17.01 -8.36 -7.44
N ASP A 42 -18.11 -8.59 -6.72
CA ASP A 42 -18.82 -7.56 -5.97
C ASP A 42 -18.12 -7.19 -4.64
N ASP A 43 -17.26 -8.06 -4.11
CA ASP A 43 -16.53 -7.90 -2.83
C ASP A 43 -15.07 -7.46 -3.02
N LEU A 44 -14.75 -6.89 -4.19
CA LEU A 44 -13.40 -6.47 -4.56
C LEU A 44 -12.81 -5.43 -3.59
N ASP A 45 -13.66 -4.61 -2.97
CA ASP A 45 -13.30 -3.65 -1.92
C ASP A 45 -12.70 -4.33 -0.67
N GLN A 46 -13.00 -5.60 -0.44
CA GLN A 46 -12.49 -6.41 0.68
C GLN A 46 -11.22 -7.19 0.36
N LEU A 47 -10.67 -7.07 -0.86
CA LEU A 47 -9.46 -7.78 -1.28
C LEU A 47 -8.25 -7.39 -0.42
N LEU A 48 -7.56 -8.38 0.14
CA LEU A 48 -6.38 -8.22 0.99
C LEU A 48 -5.09 -8.56 0.25
N GLU A 49 -5.03 -9.72 -0.39
CA GLU A 49 -3.84 -10.24 -1.06
C GLU A 49 -4.22 -10.99 -2.34
N ILE A 50 -3.30 -10.99 -3.31
CA ILE A 50 -3.33 -11.86 -4.49
C ILE A 50 -2.03 -12.66 -4.47
N VAL A 51 -2.13 -13.97 -4.62
CA VAL A 51 -1.02 -14.92 -4.54
C VAL A 51 -0.90 -15.66 -5.87
N LEU A 52 0.29 -15.56 -6.47
CA LEU A 52 0.65 -16.23 -7.72
C LEU A 52 1.87 -17.11 -7.47
N ASP A 53 1.68 -18.41 -7.24
CA ASP A 53 2.77 -19.36 -7.00
C ASP A 53 2.92 -20.32 -8.20
N LEU A 54 4.13 -20.45 -8.74
CA LEU A 54 4.42 -21.31 -9.89
C LEU A 54 3.89 -22.75 -9.66
N GLY A 55 3.03 -23.21 -10.57
CA GLY A 55 2.44 -24.55 -10.51
C GLY A 55 1.26 -24.70 -9.55
N ARG A 56 0.77 -23.61 -8.93
CA ARG A 56 -0.45 -23.58 -8.10
C ARG A 56 -1.53 -22.74 -8.75
N LEU A 57 -2.77 -22.93 -8.33
CA LEU A 57 -3.86 -22.04 -8.75
C LEU A 57 -3.64 -20.64 -8.17
N PRO A 58 -3.90 -19.57 -8.95
CA PRO A 58 -3.86 -18.22 -8.43
C PRO A 58 -4.97 -18.01 -7.39
N GLU A 59 -4.63 -17.41 -6.25
CA GLU A 59 -5.54 -17.24 -5.10
C GLU A 59 -5.69 -15.74 -4.77
N ALA A 60 -6.89 -15.31 -4.41
CA ALA A 60 -7.13 -14.04 -3.74
C ALA A 60 -7.62 -14.28 -2.31
N ARG A 61 -7.17 -13.42 -1.41
CA ARG A 61 -7.58 -13.42 -0.01
C ARG A 61 -8.46 -12.22 0.28
N PHE A 62 -9.64 -12.46 0.83
CA PHE A 62 -10.57 -11.42 1.25
C PHE A 62 -10.78 -11.48 2.76
N VAL A 63 -11.41 -10.45 3.32
CA VAL A 63 -11.84 -10.45 4.72
C VAL A 63 -12.79 -11.61 5.02
N SER A 64 -13.63 -11.97 4.05
CA SER A 64 -14.63 -13.03 4.13
C SER A 64 -14.08 -14.45 3.92
N GLY A 65 -12.91 -14.58 3.29
CA GLY A 65 -12.28 -15.86 2.97
C GLY A 65 -11.43 -15.81 1.70
N ASP A 66 -10.81 -16.94 1.37
CA ASP A 66 -9.95 -17.07 0.20
C ASP A 66 -10.75 -17.58 -1.01
N ALA A 67 -10.32 -17.23 -2.22
CA ALA A 67 -10.96 -17.61 -3.47
C ALA A 67 -9.93 -17.91 -4.57
N ASP A 68 -10.12 -19.01 -5.29
CA ASP A 68 -9.38 -19.30 -6.51
C ASP A 68 -9.78 -18.32 -7.62
N LEU A 69 -8.78 -17.86 -8.39
CA LEU A 69 -8.94 -16.88 -9.45
C LEU A 69 -8.88 -17.50 -10.85
N ASN A 70 -8.49 -18.77 -10.95
CA ASN A 70 -8.45 -19.51 -12.20
C ASN A 70 -8.34 -21.02 -11.96
N ASP A 71 -8.83 -21.83 -12.90
CA ASP A 71 -8.70 -23.29 -12.87
C ASP A 71 -7.35 -23.79 -13.41
N SER A 72 -6.56 -22.90 -14.04
CA SER A 72 -5.23 -23.22 -14.57
C SER A 72 -4.12 -22.74 -13.62
N PRO A 73 -3.09 -23.58 -13.37
CA PRO A 73 -1.96 -23.18 -12.56
C PRO A 73 -1.20 -21.97 -13.11
N VAL A 74 -0.58 -21.20 -12.23
CA VAL A 74 0.33 -20.10 -12.58
C VAL A 74 1.57 -20.67 -13.27
N THR A 75 1.92 -20.07 -14.40
CA THR A 75 3.06 -20.45 -15.23
C THR A 75 4.25 -19.51 -15.02
N ALA A 76 5.42 -19.90 -15.52
CA ALA A 76 6.60 -19.03 -15.49
C ALA A 76 6.40 -17.76 -16.34
N GLU A 77 5.61 -17.84 -17.42
CA GLU A 77 5.27 -16.72 -18.28
C GLU A 77 4.38 -15.70 -17.55
N ASP A 78 3.41 -16.17 -16.76
CA ASP A 78 2.58 -15.28 -15.94
C ASP A 78 3.43 -14.45 -14.97
N LEU A 79 4.37 -15.11 -14.27
CA LEU A 79 5.27 -14.43 -13.35
C LEU A 79 6.20 -13.45 -14.09
N ALA A 80 6.72 -13.83 -15.25
CA ALA A 80 7.56 -12.96 -16.07
C ALA A 80 6.80 -11.70 -16.51
N ASN A 81 5.57 -11.84 -16.99
CA ASN A 81 4.71 -10.73 -17.41
C ASN A 81 4.44 -9.76 -16.25
N VAL A 82 4.19 -10.29 -15.04
CA VAL A 82 3.98 -9.46 -13.85
C VAL A 82 5.25 -8.69 -13.48
N ILE A 83 6.41 -9.36 -13.50
CA ILE A 83 7.71 -8.72 -13.19
C ILE A 83 8.03 -7.61 -14.19
N GLU A 84 7.81 -7.84 -15.48
CA GLU A 84 8.05 -6.84 -16.53
C GLU A 84 7.22 -5.57 -16.32
N ARG A 85 5.95 -5.72 -15.89
CA ARG A 85 5.04 -4.60 -15.63
C ARG A 85 5.36 -3.82 -14.34
N ILE A 86 5.91 -4.49 -13.33
CA ILE A 86 6.25 -3.86 -12.03
C ILE A 86 7.63 -3.18 -12.08
N GLY A 87 8.60 -3.80 -12.77
CA GLY A 87 9.99 -3.40 -12.75
C GLY A 87 10.82 -4.15 -11.70
N ASP A 88 11.82 -3.46 -11.14
CA ASP A 88 12.81 -4.08 -10.25
C ASP A 88 12.31 -4.23 -8.81
N PHE A 89 12.69 -5.33 -8.17
CA PHE A 89 12.55 -5.53 -6.73
C PHE A 89 13.77 -4.95 -6.01
N GLY A 90 13.54 -4.22 -4.91
CA GLY A 90 14.60 -3.69 -4.05
C GLY A 90 15.33 -4.78 -3.26
N ASP A 91 16.33 -4.35 -2.47
CA ASP A 91 17.18 -5.23 -1.65
C ASP A 91 16.39 -6.04 -0.60
N ASP A 92 15.21 -5.59 -0.21
CA ASP A 92 14.30 -6.28 0.71
C ASP A 92 13.33 -7.24 -0.02
N ASN A 93 13.55 -7.46 -1.31
CA ASN A 93 12.77 -8.33 -2.19
C ASN A 93 11.29 -7.89 -2.29
N ARG A 94 11.05 -6.58 -2.10
CA ARG A 94 9.77 -5.93 -2.31
C ARG A 94 9.86 -4.97 -3.49
N ALA A 95 8.72 -4.80 -4.15
CA ALA A 95 8.43 -3.73 -5.07
C ALA A 95 7.09 -3.12 -4.67
N GLY A 96 6.77 -1.99 -5.27
CA GLY A 96 5.48 -1.34 -5.09
C GLY A 96 5.11 -0.61 -6.37
N ILE A 97 3.89 -0.11 -6.39
CA ILE A 97 3.40 0.67 -7.52
C ILE A 97 3.44 2.14 -7.09
N GLU A 98 4.09 2.98 -7.90
CA GLU A 98 4.26 4.40 -7.61
C GLU A 98 2.91 5.05 -7.26
N ARG A 99 2.91 5.95 -6.27
CA ARG A 99 1.73 6.66 -5.76
C ARG A 99 0.70 5.79 -5.03
N THR A 100 0.94 4.50 -4.86
CA THR A 100 0.03 3.59 -4.13
C THR A 100 0.64 3.11 -2.81
N LEU A 101 -0.16 2.43 -2.00
CA LEU A 101 0.31 1.72 -0.80
C LEU A 101 0.41 0.20 -1.03
N HIS A 102 0.21 -0.26 -2.26
CA HIS A 102 0.28 -1.67 -2.59
C HIS A 102 1.72 -2.17 -2.49
N ARG A 103 1.87 -3.40 -2.01
CA ARG A 103 3.17 -4.03 -1.86
C ARG A 103 3.20 -5.31 -2.66
N ILE A 104 4.24 -5.48 -3.45
CA ILE A 104 4.48 -6.70 -4.20
C ILE A 104 5.74 -7.35 -3.66
N SER A 105 5.68 -8.63 -3.32
CA SER A 105 6.80 -9.38 -2.77
C SER A 105 7.04 -10.62 -3.61
N ALA A 106 8.30 -10.90 -3.93
CA ALA A 106 8.65 -12.10 -4.69
C ALA A 106 9.03 -13.24 -3.74
N ILE A 107 8.78 -14.48 -4.15
CA ILE A 107 9.38 -15.69 -3.57
C ILE A 107 10.42 -16.16 -4.58
N ARG A 108 11.66 -16.37 -4.13
CA ARG A 108 12.77 -16.76 -4.99
C ARG A 108 13.28 -18.17 -4.67
N ASN A 109 13.65 -18.91 -5.71
CA ASN A 109 14.30 -20.21 -5.56
C ASN A 109 15.78 -20.06 -5.21
N ARG A 110 16.49 -21.20 -4.99
CA ARG A 110 17.92 -21.22 -4.66
C ARG A 110 18.85 -20.60 -5.72
N LYS A 111 18.35 -20.40 -6.95
CA LYS A 111 19.07 -19.74 -8.05
C LYS A 111 18.72 -18.25 -8.15
N GLY A 112 17.92 -17.71 -7.23
CA GLY A 112 17.47 -16.31 -7.23
C GLY A 112 16.31 -16.01 -8.19
N GLN A 113 15.78 -17.01 -8.89
CA GLN A 113 14.68 -16.82 -9.83
C GLN A 113 13.35 -16.67 -9.07
N VAL A 114 12.51 -15.74 -9.50
CA VAL A 114 11.16 -15.56 -8.95
C VAL A 114 10.31 -16.77 -9.32
N ILE A 115 9.72 -17.41 -8.31
CA ILE A 115 8.83 -18.58 -8.42
C ILE A 115 7.46 -18.33 -7.77
N GLY A 116 7.27 -17.17 -7.15
CA GLY A 116 5.98 -16.75 -6.62
C GLY A 116 5.94 -15.24 -6.41
N ILE A 117 4.74 -14.67 -6.47
CA ILE A 117 4.48 -13.25 -6.27
C ILE A 117 3.28 -13.10 -5.33
N THR A 118 3.40 -12.21 -4.34
CA THR A 118 2.29 -11.80 -3.49
C THR A 118 2.07 -10.31 -3.62
N CYS A 119 0.88 -9.91 -4.11
CA CYS A 119 0.45 -8.52 -4.16
C CYS A 119 -0.47 -8.25 -2.97
N ARG A 120 -0.04 -7.43 -2.02
CA ARG A 120 -0.86 -6.96 -0.88
C ARG A 120 -1.53 -5.64 -1.23
N VAL A 121 -2.84 -5.58 -1.04
CA VAL A 121 -3.63 -4.39 -1.32
C VAL A 121 -3.56 -3.43 -0.13
N GLY A 122 -2.63 -2.46 -0.19
CA GLY A 122 -2.57 -1.37 0.76
C GLY A 122 -3.70 -0.35 0.55
N ARG A 123 -4.30 0.10 1.65
CA ARG A 123 -5.30 1.19 1.68
C ARG A 123 -4.90 2.25 2.70
N ALA A 124 -5.33 3.48 2.45
CA ALA A 124 -5.15 4.57 3.42
C ALA A 124 -6.35 4.63 4.37
N VAL A 125 -6.10 4.49 5.67
CA VAL A 125 -7.12 4.62 6.70
C VAL A 125 -6.99 5.99 7.36
N PHE A 126 -8.08 6.74 7.39
CA PHE A 126 -8.14 8.10 7.91
C PHE A 126 -8.98 8.18 9.19
N GLY A 127 -8.79 9.25 9.97
CA GLY A 127 -9.58 9.53 11.17
C GLY A 127 -9.15 8.78 12.44
N THR A 128 -8.19 7.87 12.36
CA THR A 128 -7.67 7.12 13.52
C THR A 128 -6.94 8.02 14.53
N ILE A 129 -6.45 9.18 14.09
CA ILE A 129 -5.69 10.10 14.94
C ILE A 129 -6.52 10.70 16.08
N LYS A 130 -7.86 10.75 15.96
CA LYS A 130 -8.75 11.38 16.95
C LYS A 130 -8.53 10.86 18.37
N ILE A 131 -8.09 9.60 18.49
CA ILE A 131 -7.83 8.94 19.77
C ILE A 131 -6.60 9.53 20.50
N ILE A 132 -5.65 10.11 19.75
CA ILE A 132 -4.38 10.63 20.26
C ILE A 132 -4.11 12.06 19.77
N GLU A 133 -5.15 12.80 19.41
CA GLU A 133 -5.04 14.12 18.79
C GLU A 133 -4.35 15.11 19.75
N ASP A 134 -4.76 15.12 21.02
CA ASP A 134 -4.14 15.92 22.07
C ASP A 134 -2.61 15.68 22.17
N LEU A 135 -2.18 14.42 22.09
CA LEU A 135 -0.76 14.04 22.08
C LEU A 135 -0.07 14.50 20.80
N ALA A 136 -0.66 14.26 19.63
CA ALA A 136 -0.10 14.66 18.33
C ALA A 136 0.15 16.18 18.26
N PHE A 137 -0.74 16.97 18.87
CA PHE A 137 -0.63 18.43 18.92
C PHE A 137 0.17 18.96 20.12
N SER A 138 0.57 18.12 21.07
CA SER A 138 1.25 18.55 22.30
C SER A 138 2.69 19.03 22.08
N GLY A 139 3.28 18.77 20.90
CA GLY A 139 4.68 19.10 20.59
C GLY A 139 5.72 18.26 21.32
N LYS A 140 5.30 17.15 21.97
CA LYS A 140 6.20 16.22 22.65
C LYS A 140 6.74 15.19 21.67
N ASN A 141 7.83 14.52 22.06
CA ASN A 141 8.32 13.35 21.34
C ASN A 141 7.40 12.16 21.63
N ILE A 142 6.92 11.49 20.58
CA ILE A 142 5.98 10.38 20.67
C ILE A 142 6.64 9.12 20.09
N LEU A 143 6.52 8.01 20.81
CA LEU A 143 6.95 6.68 20.35
C LEU A 143 5.72 5.77 20.28
N LEU A 144 5.45 5.19 19.12
CA LEU A 144 4.37 4.22 18.93
C LEU A 144 4.92 2.79 18.98
N LEU A 145 4.57 2.04 20.03
CA LEU A 145 4.99 0.65 20.24
C LEU A 145 3.81 -0.30 20.14
N GLY A 146 4.09 -1.50 19.65
CA GLY A 146 3.09 -2.56 19.53
C GLY A 146 3.54 -3.67 18.60
N ARG A 147 2.85 -4.82 18.68
CA ARG A 147 3.11 -6.00 17.84
C ARG A 147 3.02 -5.65 16.34
N PRO A 148 3.63 -6.43 15.44
CA PRO A 148 3.40 -6.31 14.01
C PRO A 148 1.90 -6.33 13.67
N GLY A 149 1.46 -5.55 12.68
CA GLY A 149 0.06 -5.54 12.22
C GLY A 149 -0.94 -4.70 13.03
N VAL A 150 -0.57 -4.13 14.17
CA VAL A 150 -1.52 -3.37 15.04
C VAL A 150 -1.84 -1.93 14.57
N GLY A 151 -1.42 -1.53 13.37
CA GLY A 151 -1.74 -0.20 12.82
C GLY A 151 -0.76 0.95 13.18
N LYS A 152 0.46 0.65 13.64
CA LYS A 152 1.48 1.68 13.94
C LYS A 152 1.75 2.62 12.76
N THR A 153 2.04 2.04 11.59
CA THR A 153 2.34 2.78 10.35
C THR A 153 1.12 3.60 9.90
N THR A 154 -0.08 3.04 10.04
CA THR A 154 -1.35 3.74 9.78
C THR A 154 -1.46 5.01 10.62
N MET A 155 -1.20 4.90 11.93
CA MET A 155 -1.23 6.04 12.84
C MET A 155 -0.17 7.10 12.50
N LEU A 156 1.06 6.68 12.17
CA LEU A 156 2.14 7.60 11.77
C LEU A 156 1.78 8.37 10.49
N ARG A 157 1.25 7.67 9.49
CA ARG A 157 0.82 8.26 8.22
C ARG A 157 -0.25 9.32 8.45
N GLU A 158 -1.27 8.98 9.25
CA GLU A 158 -2.36 9.91 9.55
C GLU A 158 -1.89 11.10 10.38
N MET A 159 -1.02 10.88 11.35
CA MET A 159 -0.41 11.96 12.13
C MET A 159 0.36 12.94 11.22
N ALA A 160 1.15 12.43 10.28
CA ALA A 160 1.89 13.26 9.33
C ALA A 160 0.95 14.09 8.43
N ARG A 161 -0.13 13.48 7.94
CA ARG A 161 -1.17 14.17 7.15
C ARG A 161 -1.80 15.31 7.94
N VAL A 162 -2.29 15.03 9.14
CA VAL A 162 -3.01 16.00 9.99
C VAL A 162 -2.09 17.15 10.37
N LEU A 163 -0.86 16.86 10.80
CA LEU A 163 0.12 17.88 11.14
C LEU A 163 0.51 18.75 9.93
N SER A 164 0.66 18.16 8.74
CA SER A 164 1.10 18.91 7.55
C SER A 164 -0.01 19.69 6.86
N GLN A 165 -1.22 19.11 6.80
CA GLN A 165 -2.35 19.64 6.04
C GLN A 165 -3.25 20.54 6.89
N GLU A 166 -3.67 20.06 8.06
CA GLU A 166 -4.63 20.74 8.92
C GLU A 166 -3.91 21.74 9.83
N ALA A 167 -2.85 21.30 10.52
CA ALA A 167 -2.03 22.16 11.37
C ALA A 167 -1.05 23.04 10.59
N LYS A 168 -0.94 22.85 9.27
CA LYS A 168 -0.03 23.56 8.35
C LYS A 168 1.44 23.58 8.81
N LYS A 169 1.88 22.55 9.54
CA LYS A 169 3.28 22.40 9.97
C LYS A 169 4.15 21.88 8.83
N ARG A 170 5.45 22.18 8.90
CA ARG A 170 6.45 21.57 8.02
C ARG A 170 6.78 20.18 8.57
N VAL A 171 6.39 19.15 7.84
CA VAL A 171 6.61 17.75 8.25
C VAL A 171 7.52 17.07 7.23
N ILE A 172 8.55 16.39 7.73
CA ILE A 172 9.42 15.50 6.95
C ILE A 172 9.25 14.09 7.52
N ILE A 173 9.00 13.14 6.64
CA ILE A 173 8.95 11.71 6.94
C ILE A 173 10.26 11.12 6.42
N VAL A 174 11.04 10.50 7.31
CA VAL A 174 12.16 9.64 6.91
C VAL A 174 11.60 8.23 6.78
N ASP A 175 11.44 7.78 5.54
CA ASP A 175 10.79 6.52 5.22
C ASP A 175 11.82 5.52 4.71
N THR A 176 12.11 4.54 5.55
CA THR A 176 13.21 3.59 5.33
C THR A 176 12.79 2.36 4.53
N SER A 177 11.51 2.00 4.58
CA SER A 177 10.98 0.80 3.93
C SER A 177 9.79 1.13 3.02
N ASN A 178 9.64 2.42 2.67
CA ASN A 178 8.54 2.94 1.86
C ASN A 178 7.15 2.55 2.40
N GLU A 179 7.01 2.36 3.72
CA GLU A 179 5.74 1.90 4.31
C GLU A 179 4.80 3.05 4.66
N ILE A 180 5.33 4.24 4.93
CA ILE A 180 4.51 5.39 5.35
C ILE A 180 3.96 6.11 4.14
N ALA A 181 4.81 6.47 3.18
CA ALA A 181 4.38 7.23 2.00
C ALA A 181 4.18 6.37 0.76
N GLY A 182 4.30 5.04 0.85
CA GLY A 182 4.24 4.18 -0.32
C GLY A 182 5.53 4.18 -1.14
N ASP A 183 5.53 3.38 -2.20
CA ASP A 183 6.71 3.11 -3.03
C ASP A 183 6.84 4.08 -4.22
N GLY A 184 7.97 4.00 -4.93
CA GLY A 184 8.34 4.87 -6.06
C GLY A 184 8.79 6.26 -5.61
N ASP A 185 9.00 7.19 -6.55
CA ASP A 185 9.55 8.53 -6.27
C ASP A 185 8.47 9.53 -5.81
N VAL A 186 7.23 9.34 -6.28
CA VAL A 186 6.10 10.18 -5.92
C VAL A 186 5.36 9.59 -4.71
N PRO A 187 5.30 10.29 -3.56
CA PRO A 187 4.65 9.77 -2.37
C PRO A 187 3.12 9.71 -2.53
N HIS A 188 2.53 8.74 -1.86
CA HIS A 188 1.08 8.60 -1.70
C HIS A 188 0.48 9.84 -1.02
N PRO A 189 -0.66 10.37 -1.48
CA PRO A 189 -1.31 11.59 -0.95
C PRO A 189 -1.69 11.52 0.53
N ALA A 190 -1.80 10.33 1.10
CA ALA A 190 -2.28 10.12 2.46
C ALA A 190 -1.29 10.64 3.51
N ILE A 191 -0.12 11.13 3.11
CA ILE A 191 0.78 11.90 3.99
C ILE A 191 0.50 13.41 3.98
N GLY A 192 -0.52 13.85 3.24
CA GLY A 192 -0.91 15.26 3.11
C GLY A 192 0.16 16.09 2.41
N ARG A 193 0.57 17.18 3.06
CA ARG A 193 1.63 18.09 2.55
C ARG A 193 3.02 17.72 3.06
N SER A 194 3.15 16.58 3.74
CA SER A 194 4.43 16.11 4.25
C SER A 194 5.40 15.83 3.11
N ARG A 195 6.67 16.11 3.36
CA ARG A 195 7.75 15.70 2.43
C ARG A 195 8.29 14.35 2.88
N ARG A 196 8.66 13.51 1.92
CA ARG A 196 9.36 12.25 2.19
C ARG A 196 10.85 12.41 1.89
N MET A 197 11.66 11.79 2.74
CA MET A 197 13.06 11.51 2.52
C MET A 197 13.22 9.98 2.52
N GLN A 198 13.67 9.41 1.39
CA GLN A 198 13.92 7.98 1.28
C GLN A 198 15.31 7.65 1.80
N VAL A 199 15.41 6.52 2.51
CA VAL A 199 16.69 5.99 2.98
C VAL A 199 17.05 4.82 2.08
N ARG A 200 18.27 4.82 1.53
CA ARG A 200 18.73 3.76 0.62
C ARG A 200 18.68 2.37 1.25
N THR A 201 19.14 2.23 2.49
CA THR A 201 19.05 1.00 3.26
C THR A 201 18.77 1.29 4.74
N PRO A 202 18.11 0.39 5.49
CA PRO A 202 17.81 0.64 6.90
C PRO A 202 19.01 0.95 7.78
N SER A 203 20.16 0.35 7.49
CA SER A 203 21.40 0.64 8.22
C SER A 203 21.90 2.07 8.04
N GLN A 204 21.50 2.77 6.97
CA GLN A 204 21.90 4.13 6.64
C GLN A 204 20.91 5.20 7.13
N GLN A 205 19.89 4.84 7.92
CA GLN A 205 18.91 5.84 8.38
C GLN A 205 19.55 7.01 9.14
N HIS A 206 20.59 6.74 9.92
CA HIS A 206 21.32 7.75 10.69
C HIS A 206 22.10 8.74 9.82
N SER A 207 22.34 8.45 8.54
CA SER A 207 23.15 9.29 7.64
C SER A 207 22.31 10.25 6.79
N VAL A 208 20.98 10.27 6.97
CA VAL A 208 20.07 11.11 6.17
C VAL A 208 19.56 12.34 6.96
N MET A 209 20.02 12.51 8.20
CA MET A 209 19.86 13.72 9.02
C MET A 209 21.23 14.22 9.48
#